data_AF-A0A522FNF8-F1
#
_entry.id   AF-A0A522FNF8-F1
#
_cell.length_a   1.000
_cell.length_b   1.000
_cell.length_c   1.000
_cell.angle_alpha   90.00
_cell.angle_beta   90.00
_cell.angle_gamma   90.00
#
_symmetry.space_group_name_H-M   'P 1'
#
loop_
_entity.id
_entity.type
_entity.pdbx_description
1 polymer ?
#
loop_
_entity_poly.entity_id
_entity_poly.type
_entity_poly.pdbx_seq_one_letter_code
_entity_poly.pdbx_strand_id
1 'polypeptide(L)'
;MKKTIIMSCLFLISIINLQGQWYIKEYNVTDINFLSKGQLDKSLVKSKNELLTAGTIAGMGGVVFILFKLAHIGLIGTITGSGIMAGGVIAGIVCLERIGNIKSTINKNYPTVGSLSISPTIILNNYTRSCCSGFTLTFNF
;
A
#
# COMPACT_ATOMS: atom_id res chain seq x y z
N MET A 1 -15.92 -19.11 -19.38
CA MET A 1 -14.56 -18.53 -19.21
C MET A 1 -14.57 -17.04 -18.85
N LYS A 2 -15.11 -16.11 -19.65
CA LYS A 2 -15.07 -14.66 -19.33
C LYS A 2 -15.66 -14.28 -17.95
N LYS A 3 -16.80 -14.85 -17.57
CA LYS A 3 -17.45 -14.60 -16.26
C LYS A 3 -16.58 -15.08 -15.07
N THR A 4 -15.89 -16.21 -15.23
CA THR A 4 -15.03 -16.80 -14.18
C THR A 4 -13.82 -15.91 -13.89
N ILE A 5 -13.21 -15.33 -14.93
CA ILE A 5 -12.06 -14.42 -14.81
C ILE A 5 -12.45 -13.11 -14.10
N ILE A 6 -13.62 -12.55 -14.44
CA ILE A 6 -14.12 -11.33 -13.81
C ILE A 6 -14.40 -11.58 -12.31
N MET A 7 -15.05 -12.70 -11.98
CA MET A 7 -15.31 -13.05 -10.57
C MET A 7 -14.02 -13.29 -9.78
N SER A 8 -13.02 -13.96 -10.35
CA SER A 8 -11.73 -14.13 -9.66
C SER A 8 -11.03 -12.79 -9.43
N CYS A 9 -11.14 -11.86 -10.37
CA CYS A 9 -10.54 -10.53 -10.26
C CYS A 9 -11.23 -9.69 -9.17
N LEU A 10 -12.57 -9.71 -9.11
CA LEU A 10 -13.34 -9.05 -8.05
C LEU A 10 -13.07 -9.63 -6.66
N PHE A 11 -12.90 -10.96 -6.58
CA PHE A 11 -12.53 -11.63 -5.34
C PHE A 11 -11.14 -11.23 -4.86
N LEU A 12 -10.17 -11.15 -5.79
CA LEU A 12 -8.82 -10.62 -5.51
C LEU A 12 -8.85 -9.18 -5.00
N ILE A 13 -9.60 -8.29 -5.67
CA ILE A 13 -9.74 -6.89 -5.26
C ILE A 13 -10.35 -6.79 -3.85
N SER A 14 -11.36 -7.63 -3.55
CA SER A 14 -11.97 -7.68 -2.22
C SER A 14 -11.00 -8.11 -1.13
N ILE A 15 -10.17 -9.13 -1.39
CA ILE A 15 -9.14 -9.59 -0.45
C ILE A 15 -8.11 -8.49 -0.22
N ILE A 16 -7.66 -7.86 -1.30
CA ILE A 16 -6.69 -6.76 -1.23
C ILE A 16 -7.23 -5.62 -0.37
N ASN A 17 -8.48 -5.21 -0.58
CA ASN A 17 -9.11 -4.14 0.19
C ASN A 17 -9.24 -4.51 1.69
N LEU A 18 -9.64 -5.76 1.98
CA LEU A 18 -9.76 -6.25 3.36
C LEU A 18 -8.41 -6.30 4.10
N GLN A 19 -7.34 -6.67 3.38
CA GLN A 19 -5.98 -6.70 3.92
C GLN A 19 -5.36 -5.30 3.99
N GLY A 20 -5.77 -4.38 3.10
CA GLY A 20 -5.38 -2.97 3.12
C GLY A 20 -5.83 -2.22 4.38
N GLN A 21 -6.90 -2.70 5.03
CA GLN A 21 -7.43 -2.18 6.31
C GLN A 21 -6.81 -2.82 7.56
N TRP A 22 -5.58 -3.31 7.47
CA TRP A 22 -4.85 -3.96 8.57
C TRP A 22 -4.82 -3.13 9.88
N TYR A 23 -4.83 -1.80 9.79
CA TYR A 23 -4.75 -0.89 10.93
C TYR A 23 -5.98 -0.91 11.83
N ILE A 24 -7.15 -1.28 11.28
CA ILE A 24 -8.38 -1.50 12.07
C ILE A 24 -8.16 -2.66 13.04
N LYS A 25 -7.52 -3.75 12.58
CA LYS A 25 -7.26 -4.94 13.41
C LYS A 25 -6.10 -4.74 14.38
N GLU A 26 -5.02 -4.10 13.93
CA GLU A 26 -3.77 -4.02 14.71
C GLU A 26 -3.77 -2.86 15.72
N TYR A 27 -4.50 -1.77 15.44
CA TYR A 27 -4.49 -0.56 16.28
C TYR A 27 -5.89 -0.06 16.67
N ASN A 28 -6.97 -0.74 16.26
CA ASN A 28 -8.35 -0.36 16.55
C ASN A 28 -8.71 1.08 16.12
N VAL A 29 -8.08 1.56 15.03
CA VAL A 29 -8.36 2.87 14.43
C VAL A 29 -9.09 2.69 13.11
N THR A 30 -10.06 3.57 12.83
CA THR A 30 -10.88 3.52 11.61
C THR A 30 -10.20 4.11 10.39
N ASP A 31 -9.17 4.93 10.60
CA ASP A 31 -8.36 5.56 9.54
C ASP A 31 -6.87 5.48 9.91
N ILE A 32 -6.03 5.18 8.91
CA ILE A 32 -4.57 5.15 9.00
C ILE A 32 -3.99 6.51 9.44
N ASN A 33 -4.70 7.62 9.18
CA ASN A 33 -4.27 8.97 9.56
C ASN A 33 -4.21 9.19 11.08
N PHE A 34 -4.94 8.39 11.87
CA PHE A 34 -4.90 8.50 13.34
C PHE A 34 -3.70 7.81 13.97
N LEU A 35 -2.88 7.10 13.18
CA LEU A 35 -1.68 6.45 13.69
C LEU A 35 -0.57 7.46 13.95
N SER A 36 0.09 7.31 15.08
CA SER A 36 1.31 8.05 15.38
C SER A 36 2.45 7.63 14.43
N LYS A 37 3.40 8.55 14.19
CA LYS A 37 4.59 8.28 13.36
C LYS A 37 5.33 7.00 13.76
N GLY A 38 5.51 6.75 15.07
CA GLY A 38 6.16 5.52 15.55
C GLY A 38 5.39 4.24 15.22
N GLN A 39 4.06 4.27 15.22
CA GLN A 39 3.22 3.14 14.81
C GLN A 39 3.29 2.92 13.29
N LEU A 40 3.31 4.00 12.50
CA LEU A 40 3.49 3.94 11.05
C LEU A 40 4.86 3.35 10.68
N ASP A 41 5.94 3.80 11.33
CA ASP A 41 7.30 3.30 11.08
C ASP A 41 7.44 1.81 11.46
N LYS A 42 6.89 1.40 12.61
CA LYS A 42 6.87 -0.01 13.04
C LYS A 42 6.12 -0.88 12.02
N SER A 43 4.99 -0.38 11.52
CA SER A 43 4.17 -1.08 10.53
C SER A 43 4.84 -1.15 9.15
N LEU A 44 5.60 -0.12 8.77
CA LEU A 44 6.41 -0.11 7.56
C LEU A 44 7.46 -1.21 7.60
N VAL A 45 8.20 -1.34 8.72
CA VAL A 45 9.22 -2.38 8.90
C VAL A 45 8.60 -3.76 8.85
N LYS A 46 7.48 -3.97 9.56
CA LYS A 46 6.73 -5.23 9.55
C LYS A 46 6.29 -5.60 8.12
N SER A 47 5.69 -4.66 7.40
CA SER A 47 5.21 -4.88 6.02
C SER A 47 6.34 -5.20 5.04
N LYS A 48 7.54 -4.60 5.22
CA LYS A 48 8.72 -4.94 4.43
C LYS A 48 9.22 -6.36 4.70
N ASN A 49 9.24 -6.78 5.96
CA ASN A 49 9.59 -8.15 6.31
C ASN A 49 8.57 -9.14 5.76
N GLU A 50 7.28 -8.85 5.88
CA GLU A 50 6.21 -9.66 5.29
C GLU A 50 6.35 -9.76 3.77
N LEU A 51 6.68 -8.65 3.08
CA LEU A 51 6.96 -8.64 1.65
C LEU A 51 8.14 -9.55 1.29
N LEU A 52 9.23 -9.50 2.05
CA LEU A 52 10.38 -10.38 1.85
C LEU A 52 9.99 -11.85 2.01
N THR A 53 9.22 -12.19 3.05
CA THR A 53 8.73 -13.57 3.25
C THR A 53 7.78 -14.01 2.15
N ALA A 54 6.91 -13.13 1.66
CA ALA A 54 6.02 -13.43 0.54
C ALA A 54 6.82 -13.69 -0.74
N GLY A 55 7.89 -12.91 -0.98
CA GLY A 55 8.83 -13.09 -2.08
C GLY A 55 9.57 -14.42 -2.01
N THR A 56 10.06 -14.83 -0.83
CA THR A 56 10.72 -16.14 -0.68
C THR A 56 9.77 -17.30 -0.88
N ILE A 57 8.53 -17.21 -0.38
CA ILE A 57 7.48 -18.21 -0.61
C ILE A 57 7.15 -18.31 -2.10
N ALA A 58 6.97 -17.17 -2.80
CA ALA A 58 6.72 -17.15 -4.23
C ALA A 58 7.88 -17.80 -5.01
N GLY A 59 9.13 -17.45 -4.64
CA GLY A 59 10.34 -18.03 -5.22
C GLY A 59 10.43 -19.55 -5.03
N MET A 60 10.21 -20.03 -3.80
CA MET A 60 10.18 -21.47 -3.51
C MET A 60 9.07 -22.19 -4.27
N GLY A 61 7.87 -21.60 -4.37
CA GLY A 61 6.78 -22.15 -5.18
C GLY A 61 7.15 -22.29 -6.66
N GLY A 62 7.86 -21.29 -7.22
CA GLY A 62 8.40 -21.35 -8.57
C GLY A 62 9.44 -22.45 -8.75
N VAL A 63 10.36 -22.62 -7.80
CA VAL A 63 11.36 -23.71 -7.82
C VAL A 63 10.68 -25.08 -7.78
N VAL A 64 9.71 -25.27 -6.88
CA VAL A 64 8.91 -26.50 -6.78
C VAL A 64 8.19 -26.76 -8.10
N PHE A 65 7.53 -25.75 -8.67
CA PHE A 65 6.87 -25.87 -9.97
C PHE A 65 7.83 -26.35 -11.07
N ILE A 66 9.01 -25.74 -11.17
CA ILE A 66 10.02 -26.08 -12.17
C ILE A 66 10.54 -27.51 -11.97
N LEU A 67 10.88 -27.89 -10.74
CA LEU A 67 11.38 -29.23 -10.41
C LEU A 67 10.37 -30.33 -10.75
N PHE A 68 9.11 -30.18 -10.35
CA PHE A 68 8.07 -31.16 -10.66
C PHE A 68 7.75 -31.22 -12.15
N LYS A 69 7.82 -30.08 -12.85
CA LYS A 69 7.63 -30.03 -14.30
C LYS A 69 8.77 -30.72 -15.06
N LEU A 70 10.03 -30.52 -14.63
CA LEU A 70 11.21 -31.16 -15.22
C LEU A 70 11.27 -32.67 -14.95
N ALA A 71 10.87 -33.09 -13.75
CA ALA A 71 10.88 -34.50 -13.38
C ALA A 71 9.72 -35.30 -13.99
N HIS A 72 8.79 -34.67 -14.73
CA HIS A 72 7.53 -35.27 -15.20
C HIS A 72 6.69 -35.90 -14.06
N ILE A 73 6.92 -35.47 -12.82
CA ILE A 73 6.23 -36.01 -11.65
C ILE A 73 4.89 -35.29 -11.53
N GLY A 74 3.86 -35.89 -12.13
CA GLY A 74 2.44 -35.72 -11.80
C GLY A 74 1.84 -34.30 -11.88
N LEU A 75 0.61 -34.22 -12.40
CA LEU A 75 -0.20 -33.00 -12.39
C LEU A 75 -0.32 -32.34 -11.00
N ILE A 76 -0.27 -33.13 -9.93
CA ILE A 76 -0.42 -32.67 -8.54
C ILE A 76 0.75 -31.78 -8.10
N GLY A 77 2.00 -32.14 -8.43
CA GLY A 77 3.18 -31.37 -8.02
C GLY A 77 3.26 -30.01 -8.71
N THR A 78 2.92 -29.97 -10.00
CA THR A 78 2.84 -28.72 -10.78
C THR A 78 1.72 -27.81 -10.30
N ILE A 79 0.53 -28.35 -9.99
CA ILE A 79 -0.57 -27.56 -9.41
C ILE A 79 -0.13 -26.97 -8.05
N THR A 80 0.50 -27.78 -7.19
CA THR A 80 0.92 -27.36 -5.85
C THR A 80 1.96 -26.24 -5.92
N GLY A 81 3.00 -26.40 -6.75
CA GLY A 81 4.02 -25.36 -6.97
C GLY A 81 3.41 -24.05 -7.51
N SER A 82 2.49 -24.16 -8.49
CA SER A 82 1.80 -22.99 -9.04
C SER A 82 0.92 -22.26 -8.02
N GLY A 83 0.25 -23.01 -7.13
CA GLY A 83 -0.57 -22.46 -6.06
C GLY A 83 0.25 -21.69 -5.02
N ILE A 84 1.38 -22.27 -4.59
CA ILE A 84 2.32 -21.61 -3.65
C ILE A 84 2.88 -20.33 -4.28
N MET A 85 3.28 -20.41 -5.55
CA MET A 85 3.80 -19.25 -6.29
C MET A 85 2.75 -18.14 -6.37
N ALA A 86 1.52 -18.47 -6.79
CA ALA A 86 0.43 -17.49 -6.89
C ALA A 86 0.08 -16.87 -5.53
N GLY A 87 0.00 -17.68 -4.47
CA GLY A 87 -0.26 -17.19 -3.12
C GLY A 87 0.80 -16.21 -2.62
N GLY A 88 2.08 -16.53 -2.83
CA GLY A 88 3.19 -15.64 -2.48
C GLY A 88 3.16 -14.32 -3.25
N VAL A 89 2.86 -14.35 -4.55
CA VAL A 89 2.73 -13.14 -5.37
C VAL A 89 1.58 -12.25 -4.88
N ILE A 90 0.41 -12.83 -4.58
CA ILE A 90 -0.74 -12.08 -4.07
C ILE A 90 -0.40 -11.43 -2.73
N ALA A 91 0.21 -12.17 -1.80
CA ALA A 91 0.66 -11.62 -0.53
C ALA A 91 1.67 -10.48 -0.71
N GLY A 92 2.58 -10.60 -1.68
CA GLY A 92 3.53 -9.55 -2.02
C GLY A 92 2.86 -8.26 -2.53
N ILE A 93 1.86 -8.38 -3.42
CA ILE A 93 1.10 -7.22 -3.93
C ILE A 93 0.41 -6.48 -2.77
N VAL A 94 -0.25 -7.22 -1.87
CA VAL A 94 -0.90 -6.64 -0.69
C VAL A 94 0.10 -5.91 0.21
N CYS A 95 1.29 -6.49 0.44
CA CYS A 95 2.33 -5.85 1.24
C CYS A 95 2.86 -4.57 0.57
N LEU A 96 3.03 -4.56 -0.75
CA LEU A 96 3.46 -3.38 -1.50
C LEU A 96 2.45 -2.23 -1.41
N GLU A 97 1.16 -2.54 -1.56
CA GLU A 97 0.10 -1.55 -1.40
C GLU A 97 0.07 -0.97 0.03
N ARG A 98 0.18 -1.85 1.04
CA ARG A 98 0.30 -1.44 2.44
C ARG A 98 1.49 -0.49 2.65
N ILE A 99 2.66 -0.82 2.12
CA ILE A 99 3.86 0.03 2.19
C ILE A 99 3.61 1.39 1.51
N GLY A 100 2.96 1.39 0.33
CA GLY A 100 2.60 2.60 -0.40
C GLY A 100 1.70 3.53 0.42
N ASN A 101 0.63 2.98 1.00
CA ASN A 101 -0.30 3.73 1.84
C ASN A 101 0.38 4.29 3.10
N ILE A 102 1.21 3.50 3.77
CA ILE A 102 1.96 3.97 4.95
C ILE A 102 2.90 5.11 4.58
N LYS A 103 3.69 4.97 3.49
CA LYS A 103 4.60 6.04 3.03
C LYS A 103 3.86 7.30 2.64
N SER A 104 2.73 7.16 1.93
CA SER A 104 1.89 8.30 1.56
C SER A 104 1.36 9.03 2.80
N THR A 105 0.91 8.27 3.80
CA THR A 105 0.41 8.82 5.07
C THR A 105 1.51 9.53 5.86
N ILE A 106 2.70 8.94 5.95
CA ILE A 106 3.87 9.57 6.57
C ILE A 106 4.22 10.88 5.86
N ASN A 107 4.30 10.88 4.52
CA ASN A 107 4.68 12.08 3.77
C ASN A 107 3.64 13.21 3.90
N LYS A 108 2.35 12.85 4.04
CA LYS A 108 1.27 13.82 4.21
C LYS A 108 1.20 14.40 5.62
N ASN A 109 1.30 13.55 6.65
CA ASN A 109 1.07 13.95 8.04
C ASN A 109 2.36 14.32 8.78
N TYR A 110 3.51 13.86 8.31
CA TYR A 110 4.83 14.06 8.90
C TYR A 110 5.87 14.37 7.81
N PRO A 111 5.69 15.46 7.04
CA PRO A 111 6.61 15.79 5.96
C PRO A 111 8.03 15.95 6.50
N THR A 112 8.99 15.26 5.87
CA THR A 112 10.41 15.26 6.31
C THR A 112 11.09 16.62 6.11
N VAL A 113 10.48 17.48 5.33
CA VAL A 113 10.91 18.85 5.02
C VAL A 113 9.68 19.73 5.15
N GLY A 114 9.81 20.89 5.81
CA GLY A 114 8.69 21.83 5.92
C GLY A 114 8.09 22.11 4.55
N SER A 115 6.76 22.04 4.45
CA SER A 115 6.10 22.31 3.17
C SER A 115 5.89 23.81 3.03
N LEU A 116 6.31 24.35 1.89
CA LEU A 116 6.08 25.73 1.49
C LEU A 116 4.95 25.71 0.47
N SER A 117 3.77 26.22 0.84
CA SER A 117 2.67 26.41 -0.10
C SER A 117 2.51 27.88 -0.43
N ILE A 118 2.34 28.19 -1.72
CA ILE A 118 2.05 29.53 -2.21
C ILE A 118 0.65 29.47 -2.82
N SER A 119 -0.28 30.26 -2.27
CA SER A 119 -1.66 30.33 -2.75
C SER A 119 -2.00 31.78 -3.12
N PRO A 120 -2.70 32.03 -4.24
CA PRO A 120 -3.20 33.35 -4.56
C PRO A 120 -4.23 33.78 -3.50
N THR A 121 -4.15 35.02 -3.05
CA THR A 121 -5.06 35.59 -2.05
C THR A 121 -5.51 36.98 -2.48
N ILE A 122 -6.67 37.41 -1.99
CA ILE A 122 -7.16 38.78 -2.18
C ILE A 122 -7.02 39.49 -0.85
N ILE A 123 -6.18 40.52 -0.81
CA ILE A 123 -5.99 41.36 0.38
C ILE A 123 -7.00 42.49 0.31
N LEU A 124 -7.90 42.55 1.29
CA LEU A 124 -8.87 43.63 1.45
C LEU A 124 -8.28 44.73 2.33
N ASN A 125 -8.18 45.95 1.82
CA ASN A 125 -7.84 47.10 2.64
C ASN A 125 -9.13 47.71 3.22
N ASN A 126 -9.36 47.54 4.52
CA ASN A 126 -10.55 48.06 5.20
C ASN A 126 -10.60 49.60 5.26
N TYR A 127 -9.46 50.29 5.18
CA TYR A 127 -9.41 51.75 5.23
C TYR A 127 -9.79 52.40 3.89
N THR A 128 -9.35 51.82 2.77
CA THR A 128 -9.59 52.36 1.42
C THR A 128 -10.68 51.62 0.63
N ARG A 129 -11.26 50.54 1.20
CA ARG A 129 -12.18 49.61 0.51
C ARG A 129 -11.64 49.07 -0.83
N SER A 130 -10.32 49.01 -1.00
CA SER A 130 -9.68 48.49 -2.22
C SER A 130 -9.26 47.03 -2.05
N CYS A 131 -9.32 46.26 -3.13
CA CYS A 131 -8.84 44.87 -3.18
C CYS A 131 -7.54 44.80 -3.97
N CYS A 132 -6.53 44.13 -3.43
CA CYS A 132 -5.26 43.87 -4.11
C CYS A 132 -5.03 42.37 -4.25
N SER A 133 -4.58 41.92 -5.42
CA SER A 133 -4.10 40.54 -5.59
C SER A 133 -2.77 40.37 -4.86
N GLY A 134 -2.67 39.32 -4.05
CA GLY A 134 -1.44 38.94 -3.36
C GLY A 134 -1.22 37.44 -3.42
N PHE A 135 -0.14 37.00 -2.79
CA PHE A 135 0.13 35.60 -2.55
C PHE A 135 0.28 35.40 -1.04
N THR A 136 -0.39 34.39 -0.51
CA THR A 136 -0.13 33.90 0.84
C THR A 136 0.90 32.79 0.75
N LEU A 137 1.94 32.89 1.56
CA LEU A 137 2.96 31.88 1.69
C LEU A 137 2.78 31.21 3.05
N THR A 138 2.49 29.92 3.05
CA THR A 138 2.28 29.13 4.26
C THR A 138 3.44 28.19 4.45
N PHE A 139 4.10 28.29 5.61
CA PHE A 139 5.12 27.36 6.07
C PHE A 139 4.48 26.40 7.06
N ASN A 140 4.39 25.11 6.72
CA ASN A 140 3.98 24.08 7.67
C ASN A 140 5.23 23.31 8.13
N PHE A 141 5.51 23.38 9.43
CA PHE A 141 6.55 22.64 10.13
C PHE A 141 5.98 21.37 10.76
#